data_AF-A0A920T585-F1
#
_entry.id   AF-A0A920T585-F1
#
_cell.length_a   1.000
_cell.length_b   1.000
_cell.length_c   1.000
_cell.angle_alpha   90.00
_cell.angle_beta   90.00
_cell.angle_gamma   90.00
#
_symmetry.space_group_name_H-M   'P 1'
#
loop_
_entity.id
_entity.type
_entity.pdbx_description
1 polymer ?
#
loop_
_entity_poly.entity_id
_entity_poly.type
_entity_poly.pdbx_seq_one_letter_code
_entity_poly.pdbx_strand_id
1 'polypeptide(L)'
;MNMWGFIPSLFNYLSEGFIEFLNAEGNELKSEYLIPSVINKLIQTNLEEVHVLKSNASWFGVTYREDQPLVKRKINELINSGIYPSHLFE
;
A
#
# COMPACT_ATOMS: atom_id res chain seq x y z
N MET A 1 0.79 5.30 -1.84
CA MET A 1 1.27 4.78 -0.55
C MET A 1 0.34 3.69 -0.06
N ASN A 2 0.78 2.43 -0.10
CA ASN A 2 -0.08 1.28 0.19
C ASN A 2 0.34 0.59 1.49
N MET A 3 0.28 1.32 2.61
CA MET A 3 0.55 0.80 3.95
C MET A 3 -0.74 0.79 4.75
N TRP A 4 -1.14 -0.39 5.20
CA TRP A 4 -2.39 -0.60 5.91
C TRP A 4 -2.15 -1.48 7.13
N GLY A 5 -2.91 -1.23 8.19
CA GLY A 5 -3.06 -2.15 9.32
C GLY A 5 -4.45 -2.77 9.27
N PHE A 6 -4.52 -4.10 9.30
CA PHE A 6 -5.77 -4.85 9.19
C PHE A 6 -5.88 -5.94 10.25
N ILE A 7 -7.11 -6.31 10.57
CA ILE A 7 -7.44 -7.51 11.35
C ILE A 7 -7.83 -8.65 10.39
N PRO A 8 -7.72 -9.93 10.81
CA PRO A 8 -7.96 -11.07 9.93
C PRO A 8 -9.36 -11.14 9.31
N SER A 9 -10.37 -10.49 9.90
CA SER A 9 -11.73 -10.44 9.34
C SER A 9 -11.76 -9.83 7.93
N LEU A 10 -10.78 -9.00 7.56
CA LEU A 10 -10.65 -8.45 6.22
C LEU A 10 -10.65 -9.53 5.13
N PHE A 11 -10.05 -10.70 5.40
CA PHE A 11 -9.97 -11.77 4.42
C PHE A 11 -11.35 -12.32 4.03
N ASN A 12 -12.34 -12.25 4.92
CA ASN A 12 -13.71 -12.65 4.59
C ASN A 12 -14.30 -11.70 3.55
N TYR A 13 -14.20 -10.38 3.78
CA TYR A 13 -14.67 -9.37 2.83
C TYR A 13 -13.95 -9.44 1.48
N LEU A 14 -12.62 -9.67 1.51
CA LEU A 14 -11.84 -9.85 0.29
C LEU A 14 -12.28 -11.09 -0.47
N SER A 15 -12.52 -12.22 0.22
CA SER A 15 -12.93 -13.46 -0.42
C SER A 15 -14.31 -13.34 -1.07
N GLU A 16 -15.29 -12.78 -0.35
CA GLU A 16 -16.64 -12.58 -0.87
C GLU A 16 -16.63 -11.61 -2.06
N GLY A 17 -15.98 -10.45 -1.91
CA GLY A 17 -15.88 -9.46 -2.98
C GLY A 17 -15.07 -9.95 -4.18
N PHE A 18 -14.10 -10.84 -3.98
CA PHE A 18 -13.33 -11.41 -5.09
C PHE A 18 -14.17 -12.37 -5.93
N ILE A 19 -15.05 -13.16 -5.32
CA ILE A 19 -16.00 -14.01 -6.05
C ILE A 19 -16.96 -13.15 -6.88
N GLU A 20 -17.49 -12.06 -6.31
CA GLU A 20 -18.32 -11.09 -7.04
C GLU A 20 -17.57 -10.50 -8.25
N PHE A 21 -16.33 -10.07 -8.03
CA PHE A 21 -15.46 -9.51 -9.06
C PHE A 21 -15.20 -10.49 -10.21
N LEU A 22 -14.85 -11.74 -9.90
CA LEU A 22 -14.59 -12.75 -10.94
C LEU A 22 -15.83 -13.05 -11.79
N ASN A 23 -17.02 -13.07 -11.19
CA ASN A 23 -18.26 -13.27 -11.92
C ASN A 23 -18.61 -12.09 -12.84
N ALA A 24 -18.27 -10.86 -12.43
CA ALA A 24 -18.59 -9.65 -13.19
C ALA A 24 -17.55 -9.34 -14.27
N GLU A 25 -16.26 -9.46 -13.95
CA GLU A 25 -15.15 -8.91 -14.74
C GLU A 25 -13.98 -9.90 -14.91
N GLY A 26 -14.13 -11.16 -14.49
CA GLY A 26 -13.03 -12.13 -14.48
C GLY A 26 -12.49 -12.54 -15.86
N ASN A 27 -13.24 -12.24 -16.94
CA ASN A 27 -12.80 -12.47 -18.31
C ASN A 27 -12.15 -11.25 -18.98
N GLU A 28 -12.13 -10.10 -18.30
CA GLU A 28 -11.54 -8.88 -18.82
C GLU A 28 -10.03 -8.88 -18.60
N LEU A 29 -9.23 -8.78 -19.66
CA LEU A 29 -7.77 -8.93 -19.61
C LEU A 29 -7.03 -7.91 -18.72
N LYS A 30 -7.71 -6.81 -18.37
CA LYS A 30 -7.12 -5.68 -17.61
C LYS A 30 -7.91 -5.35 -16.35
N SER A 31 -8.87 -6.19 -15.95
CA SER A 31 -9.59 -5.97 -14.69
C SER A 31 -8.65 -6.21 -13.50
N GLU A 32 -8.79 -5.39 -12.46
CA GLU A 32 -7.94 -5.47 -11.27
C GLU A 32 -8.81 -5.46 -10.00
N TYR A 33 -8.52 -6.39 -9.09
CA TYR A 33 -9.16 -6.42 -7.77
C TYR A 33 -8.29 -5.71 -6.74
N LEU A 34 -8.58 -4.42 -6.51
CA LEU A 34 -7.76 -3.53 -5.71
C LEU A 34 -8.24 -3.47 -4.25
N ILE A 35 -7.30 -3.60 -3.30
CA ILE A 35 -7.58 -3.44 -1.85
C ILE A 35 -8.29 -2.11 -1.55
N PRO A 36 -7.84 -0.94 -2.06
CA PRO A 36 -8.54 0.33 -1.82
C PRO A 36 -10.02 0.33 -2.21
N SER A 37 -10.38 -0.38 -3.29
CA SER A 37 -11.78 -0.46 -3.75
C SER A 37 -12.65 -1.22 -2.74
N VAL A 38 -12.13 -2.32 -2.20
CA VAL A 38 -12.82 -3.12 -1.17
C VAL A 38 -12.99 -2.32 0.11
N ILE A 39 -11.90 -1.70 0.59
CA ILE A 39 -11.95 -0.86 1.80
C ILE A 39 -12.92 0.30 1.61
N ASN A 40 -12.92 0.97 0.45
CA ASN A 40 -13.87 2.04 0.17
C ASN A 40 -15.33 1.54 0.19
N LYS A 41 -15.62 0.35 -0.34
CA LYS A 41 -16.96 -0.27 -0.25
C LYS A 41 -17.35 -0.49 1.22
N LEU A 42 -16.46 -1.01 2.06
CA LEU A 42 -16.72 -1.26 3.49
C LEU A 42 -17.01 0.05 4.25
N ILE A 43 -16.26 1.12 3.97
CA ILE A 43 -16.50 2.44 4.55
C ILE A 43 -17.86 2.99 4.08
N GLN A 44 -18.14 2.97 2.77
CA GLN A 44 -19.38 3.52 2.20
C GLN A 44 -20.63 2.78 2.68
N THR A 45 -20.51 1.49 2.98
CA THR A 45 -21.60 0.66 3.51
C THR A 45 -21.71 0.71 5.04
N ASN A 46 -20.86 1.49 5.71
CA ASN A 46 -20.75 1.57 7.18
C ASN A 46 -20.54 0.20 7.85
N LEU A 47 -19.90 -0.75 7.15
CA LEU A 47 -19.58 -2.07 7.69
C LEU A 47 -18.31 -2.02 8.54
N GLU A 48 -17.34 -1.17 8.19
CA GLU A 48 -16.08 -1.01 8.91
C GLU A 48 -15.67 0.48 8.94
N GLU A 49 -14.91 0.84 9.98
CA GLU A 49 -14.31 2.17 10.11
C GLU A 49 -12.80 2.11 9.81
N VAL A 50 -12.28 3.17 9.18
CA VAL A 50 -10.85 3.30 8.89
C VAL A 50 -10.27 4.50 9.63
N HIS A 51 -9.27 4.24 10.47
CA HIS A 51 -8.52 5.29 11.16
C HIS A 51 -7.26 5.66 10.38
N VAL A 52 -7.14 6.95 10.05
CA VAL A 52 -5.95 7.48 9.35
C VAL A 52 -4.91 7.92 10.37
N LEU A 53 -3.81 7.18 10.46
CA LEU A 53 -2.67 7.52 11.30
C LEU A 53 -1.71 8.45 10.55
N LYS A 54 -1.42 9.63 11.13
CA LYS A 54 -0.49 10.61 10.56
C LYS A 54 0.94 10.29 11.02
N SER A 55 1.88 10.29 10.09
CA SER A 55 3.31 10.13 10.35
C SER A 55 4.09 11.37 9.89
N ASN A 56 5.15 11.71 10.61
CA ASN A 56 6.10 12.76 10.21
C ASN A 56 7.15 12.25 9.21
N ALA A 57 7.14 10.94 8.89
CA ALA A 57 8.05 10.37 7.92
C ALA A 57 7.72 10.88 6.50
N SER A 58 8.76 11.30 5.78
CA SER A 58 8.64 11.64 4.37
C SER A 58 8.82 10.38 3.53
N TRP A 59 7.81 10.04 2.73
CA TRP A 59 7.93 8.93 1.79
C TRP A 59 8.72 9.35 0.54
N PHE A 60 9.56 8.44 0.08
CA PHE A 60 10.23 8.52 -1.22
C PHE A 60 10.33 7.12 -1.81
N GLY A 61 10.26 7.02 -3.14
CA GLY A 61 10.30 5.77 -3.88
C GLY A 61 10.62 6.03 -5.35
N VAL A 62 10.96 4.98 -6.09
CA VAL A 62 11.24 5.07 -7.53
C VAL A 62 9.97 4.69 -8.28
N THR A 63 9.28 5.67 -8.86
CA THR A 63 8.11 5.43 -9.73
C THR A 63 8.55 5.41 -11.19
N TYR A 64 9.44 6.34 -11.55
CA TYR A 64 10.10 6.41 -12.84
C TYR A 64 11.60 6.26 -12.69
N ARG A 65 12.30 5.96 -13.79
CA ARG A 65 13.76 5.74 -13.77
C ARG A 65 14.51 6.98 -13.29
N GLU A 66 13.97 8.14 -13.58
CA GLU A 66 14.50 9.46 -13.27
C GLU A 66 14.47 9.78 -11.77
N ASP A 67 13.65 9.05 -10.97
CA ASP A 67 13.57 9.22 -9.51
C ASP A 67 14.78 8.59 -8.79
N GLN A 68 15.52 7.70 -9.45
CA GLN A 68 16.60 6.94 -8.85
C GLN A 68 17.69 7.82 -8.19
N PRO A 69 18.19 8.91 -8.81
CA PRO A 69 19.20 9.77 -8.18
C PRO A 69 18.67 10.45 -6.91
N LEU A 70 17.40 10.84 -6.89
CA LEU A 70 16.75 11.46 -5.73
C LEU A 70 16.68 10.47 -4.56
N VAL A 71 16.22 9.24 -4.82
CA VAL A 71 16.09 8.19 -3.80
C VAL A 71 17.46 7.82 -3.22
N LYS A 72 18.48 7.64 -4.07
CA LYS A 72 19.85 7.37 -3.61
C LYS A 72 20.38 8.48 -2.72
N ARG A 73 20.17 9.74 -3.10
CA ARG A 73 20.58 10.89 -2.30
C ARG A 73 19.89 10.89 -0.93
N LYS A 74 18.58 10.63 -0.87
CA LYS A 74 17.83 10.57 0.38
C LYS A 74 18.31 9.45 1.32
N ILE A 75 18.60 8.27 0.78
CA ILE A 75 19.18 7.17 1.57
C ILE A 75 20.55 7.57 2.13
N ASN A 76 21.42 8.15 1.30
CA ASN A 76 22.74 8.60 1.74
C ASN A 76 22.67 9.70 2.80
N GLU A 77 21.71 10.64 2.71
CA GLU A 77 21.45 11.65 3.74
C GLU A 77 21.10 10.99 5.09
N LEU A 78 20.29 9.94 5.08
CA LEU A 78 19.90 9.21 6.29
C LEU A 78 21.07 8.40 6.90
N ILE A 79 21.96 7.85 6.06
CA ILE A 79 23.18 7.17 6.52
C ILE A 79 24.17 8.18 7.12
N ASN A 80 24.42 9.29 6.42
CA ASN A 80 25.36 10.32 6.85
C ASN A 80 24.91 11.03 8.13
N SER A 81 23.60 11.10 8.38
CA SER A 81 23.04 11.61 9.64
C SER A 81 23.04 10.59 10.78
N GLY A 82 23.53 9.36 10.53
CA GLY A 82 23.64 8.30 11.53
C GLY A 82 22.32 7.63 11.90
N ILE A 83 21.23 7.90 11.16
CA ILE A 83 19.92 7.29 11.42
C ILE A 83 19.92 5.80 11.04
N TYR A 84 20.67 5.44 10.00
CA TYR A 84 20.88 4.05 9.60
C TYR A 84 22.37 3.74 9.42
N PRO A 85 22.80 2.49 9.65
CA PRO A 85 24.14 2.05 9.28
C PRO A 85 24.31 2.01 7.75
N SER A 86 25.57 2.01 7.30
CA SER A 86 25.87 1.86 5.86
C SER A 86 25.49 0.48 5.31
N HIS A 87 25.45 -0.54 6.17
CA HIS A 87 25.01 -1.90 5.86
C HIS A 87 23.93 -2.31 6.88
N LEU A 88 22.73 -2.63 6.38
CA LEU A 88 21.60 -3.02 7.24
C LEU A 88 21.64 -4.49 7.64
N PHE A 89 22.21 -5.34 6.79
CA PHE A 89 22.25 -6.79 6.92
C PHE A 89 23.65 -7.29 6.52
N GLU A 90 24.04 -8.47 7.03
CA GLU A 90 25.30 -9.16 6.71
C GLU A 90 25.25 -9.86 5.33
#